data_AF-A0A1R1J5A3-F1
#
_entry.id   AF-A0A1R1J5A3-F1
#
_cell.length_a   1.000
_cell.length_b   1.000
_cell.length_c   1.000
_cell.angle_alpha   90.00
_cell.angle_beta   90.00
_cell.angle_gamma   90.00
#
_symmetry.space_group_name_H-M   'P 1'
#
loop_
_entity.id
_entity.type
_entity.pdbx_description
1 polymer ?
#
loop_
_entity_poly.entity_id
_entity_poly.type
_entity_poly.pdbx_seq_one_letter_code
_entity_poly.pdbx_strand_id
1 'polypeptide(L)'
;GGLTLNGGTMVFNATLPDQTVATSLVKTGVLDASGLGTVQINVPGPYVPNAPGIPDTANLFEQDDANILVKLVDARQTMGSGGALVLQDQNGHVISDAQAVDIAQGGSKVAVATYDYRLTTAPDDGLYVNYGLTQLDLQDGQTLTLAQAPGATGAAADLSARLTGGGGVAIEAGTGTVSLSNATSDYTGETTVASGRLRLDANNALGQTSLLRIAGVATTDLNGRTQTIGELEGQAGSLLDIHGGTLHIVNGGTSQGTLTGAGQLHVQGGVLDVQGANATLSANVAIDSGATVQLDDAAGLGRGNLANAGTLALDGATGMLVNALSGAGEVNLSNGAEVAAIGDNSGFSGRFTTAAGTMLTVVEAANLGTAGVANDGTLTVNTATDWTLANAVSGSGDFVKQGTGALTLTGTNTYTGGTAIIGGMLQLGNGGTTGSIVGDVANDGTLAFSRSDRFAFDGEISGAGQVRQIGAGTTVLTGDHTYTGGTTISAGTLQLGNGAGTGNIVGDIRVEAGGTLAVERGGAFTLGNALSGSGLVATDTNGQRFDFDTTTGDAFAGTLAVGRSQFDLSGVNTTALTSATLRADTGSVITVGDGNQSIGGLTLNGGTMVFNATLPDQTVATSLVKTGVLD
;
A
#
# COMPACT_ATOMS: atom_id res chain seq x y z
N GLY A 1 33.00 11.69 -32.31
CA GLY A 1 31.53 11.79 -32.15
C GLY A 1 30.95 10.41 -32.06
N GLY A 2 29.63 10.29 -32.00
CA GLY A 2 28.90 9.03 -32.13
C GLY A 2 28.11 8.98 -33.45
N LEU A 3 27.76 7.78 -33.91
CA LEU A 3 26.84 7.52 -35.01
C LEU A 3 25.71 6.62 -34.48
N THR A 4 24.46 7.02 -34.67
CA THR A 4 23.28 6.24 -34.27
C THR A 4 22.42 5.97 -35.50
N LEU A 5 22.07 4.70 -35.72
CA LEU A 5 21.15 4.26 -36.77
C LEU A 5 19.78 4.00 -36.14
N ASN A 6 18.82 4.90 -36.40
CA ASN A 6 17.50 4.85 -35.79
C ASN A 6 16.39 5.35 -36.74
N GLY A 7 16.09 4.55 -37.76
CA GLY A 7 14.99 4.72 -38.71
C GLY A 7 15.35 5.41 -40.03
N GLY A 8 16.55 5.99 -40.13
CA GLY A 8 17.04 6.65 -41.35
C GLY A 8 17.69 5.71 -42.36
N THR A 9 17.92 6.21 -43.57
CA THR A 9 18.72 5.54 -44.61
C THR A 9 20.13 6.12 -44.66
N MET A 10 21.15 5.28 -44.55
CA MET A 10 22.55 5.67 -44.71
C MET A 10 23.15 5.02 -45.95
N VAL A 11 23.64 5.84 -46.87
CA VAL A 11 24.20 5.36 -48.15
C VAL A 11 25.73 5.35 -48.06
N PHE A 12 26.33 4.19 -48.34
CA PHE A 12 27.79 4.04 -48.44
C PHE A 12 28.20 3.85 -49.90
N ASN A 13 29.32 4.47 -50.26
CA ASN A 13 30.08 4.11 -51.44
C ASN A 13 30.89 2.84 -51.14
N ALA A 14 30.19 1.72 -51.14
CA ALA A 14 30.70 0.36 -51.00
C ALA A 14 30.18 -0.46 -52.18
N THR A 15 31.02 -1.28 -52.81
CA THR A 15 30.62 -2.12 -53.95
C THR A 15 30.82 -3.59 -53.63
N LEU A 16 29.73 -4.37 -53.62
CA LEU A 16 29.81 -5.83 -53.55
C LEU A 16 30.01 -6.44 -54.95
N PRO A 17 30.81 -7.50 -55.10
CA PRO A 17 31.62 -8.18 -54.07
C PRO A 17 33.05 -7.62 -53.97
N ASP A 18 33.39 -6.60 -54.77
CA ASP A 18 34.78 -6.23 -55.07
C ASP A 18 35.52 -5.53 -53.91
N GLN A 19 34.81 -5.06 -52.88
CA GLN A 19 35.39 -4.32 -51.76
C GLN A 19 35.28 -5.11 -50.46
N THR A 20 36.32 -5.02 -49.62
CA THR A 20 36.30 -5.51 -48.24
C THR A 20 36.16 -4.39 -47.21
N VAL A 21 36.38 -3.15 -47.63
CA VAL A 21 36.20 -1.92 -46.85
C VAL A 21 35.57 -0.87 -47.75
N ALA A 22 34.51 -0.21 -47.27
CA ALA A 22 33.83 0.84 -48.01
C ALA A 22 34.78 1.99 -48.36
N THR A 23 34.66 2.55 -49.57
CA THR A 23 35.40 3.77 -49.95
C THR A 23 34.99 4.96 -49.08
N SER A 24 33.72 4.99 -48.65
CA SER A 24 33.19 5.95 -47.69
C SER A 24 33.14 5.42 -46.25
N LEU A 25 34.17 4.67 -45.81
CA LEU A 25 34.26 4.17 -44.43
C LEU A 25 34.07 5.30 -43.42
N VAL A 26 33.13 5.14 -42.50
CA VAL A 26 32.89 6.10 -41.42
C VAL A 26 33.66 5.69 -40.17
N LYS A 27 34.45 6.62 -39.61
CA LYS A 27 35.15 6.43 -38.34
C LYS A 27 34.43 7.17 -37.23
N THR A 28 34.00 6.46 -36.20
CA THR A 28 33.27 7.01 -35.06
C THR A 28 33.86 6.57 -33.72
N GLY A 29 33.55 7.30 -32.65
CA GLY A 29 33.86 6.84 -31.30
C GLY A 29 32.91 5.73 -30.90
N VAL A 30 31.61 6.02 -30.94
CA VAL A 30 30.52 5.09 -30.60
C VAL A 30 29.66 4.87 -31.85
N LEU A 31 29.33 3.61 -32.15
CA LEU A 31 28.28 3.23 -33.08
C LEU A 31 27.13 2.63 -32.29
N ASP A 32 25.93 3.17 -32.45
CA ASP A 32 24.69 2.58 -31.95
C ASP A 32 23.86 2.07 -33.13
N ALA A 33 23.83 0.75 -33.29
CA ALA A 33 23.08 -0.01 -34.28
C ALA A 33 21.98 -0.85 -33.61
N SER A 34 21.51 -0.46 -32.42
CA SER A 34 20.42 -1.14 -31.71
C SER A 34 19.02 -0.77 -32.23
N GLY A 35 18.92 0.31 -33.01
CA GLY A 35 17.68 0.77 -33.61
C GLY A 35 17.35 0.09 -34.94
N LEU A 36 16.23 0.52 -35.54
CA LEU A 36 15.87 0.17 -36.91
C LEU A 36 16.62 1.07 -37.90
N GLY A 37 16.60 0.74 -39.19
CA GLY A 37 17.17 1.62 -40.21
C GLY A 37 17.48 0.88 -41.51
N THR A 38 17.93 1.64 -42.49
CA THR A 38 18.33 1.11 -43.79
C THR A 38 19.75 1.51 -44.11
N VAL A 39 20.56 0.58 -44.60
CA VAL A 39 21.89 0.86 -45.14
C VAL A 39 21.89 0.51 -46.61
N GLN A 40 22.34 1.43 -47.44
CA GLN A 40 22.42 1.26 -48.89
C GLN A 40 23.86 1.16 -49.36
N ILE A 41 24.13 0.20 -50.24
CA ILE A 41 25.43 0.01 -50.91
C ILE A 41 25.22 -0.18 -52.42
N ASN A 42 26.29 -0.05 -53.20
CA ASN A 42 26.25 -0.29 -54.64
C ASN A 42 26.36 -1.79 -54.96
N VAL A 43 25.45 -2.28 -55.79
CA VAL A 43 25.49 -3.61 -56.40
C VAL A 43 25.44 -3.40 -57.92
N PRO A 44 26.60 -3.39 -58.61
CA PRO A 44 26.67 -2.95 -59.99
C PRO A 44 25.96 -3.95 -60.91
N GLY A 45 24.92 -3.52 -61.61
CA GLY A 45 24.27 -4.34 -62.62
C GLY A 45 25.28 -4.78 -63.71
N PRO A 46 25.24 -6.04 -64.19
CA PRO A 46 24.22 -7.07 -63.97
C PRO A 46 24.53 -8.04 -62.81
N TYR A 47 25.37 -7.67 -61.84
CA TYR A 47 25.75 -8.56 -60.76
C TYR A 47 24.54 -8.91 -59.88
N VAL A 48 24.27 -10.20 -59.78
CA VAL A 48 23.41 -10.78 -58.76
C VAL A 48 24.34 -11.39 -57.71
N PRO A 49 24.28 -10.93 -56.45
CA PRO A 49 25.08 -11.52 -55.39
C PRO A 49 24.81 -13.01 -55.28
N ASN A 50 25.86 -13.83 -55.33
CA ASN A 50 25.75 -15.27 -55.11
C ASN A 50 26.06 -15.57 -53.65
N ALA A 51 25.17 -16.31 -53.01
CA ALA A 51 25.31 -16.79 -51.65
C ALA A 51 26.62 -17.57 -51.45
N PRO A 52 27.44 -17.17 -50.46
CA PRO A 52 28.47 -18.03 -49.88
C PRO A 52 27.89 -19.36 -49.39
N GLY A 53 28.77 -20.36 -49.20
CA GLY A 53 28.37 -21.62 -48.58
C GLY A 53 27.87 -21.40 -47.15
N ILE A 54 26.81 -22.11 -46.78
CA ILE A 54 26.26 -22.09 -45.42
C ILE A 54 27.25 -22.81 -44.48
N PRO A 55 27.64 -22.21 -43.34
CA PRO A 55 28.50 -22.89 -42.37
C PRO A 55 27.78 -24.12 -41.78
N ASP A 56 28.38 -25.31 -41.90
CA ASP A 56 27.79 -26.59 -41.48
C ASP A 56 28.38 -27.15 -40.17
N THR A 57 29.37 -26.48 -39.59
CA THR A 57 30.07 -26.89 -38.36
C THR A 57 29.96 -25.88 -37.21
N ALA A 58 29.56 -24.63 -37.49
CA ALA A 58 29.38 -23.57 -36.51
C ALA A 58 28.04 -23.73 -35.80
N ASN A 59 27.92 -23.24 -34.55
CA ASN A 59 26.62 -23.20 -33.87
C ASN A 59 25.74 -22.08 -34.46
N LEU A 60 24.45 -22.04 -34.13
CA LEU A 60 23.52 -21.04 -34.69
C LEU A 60 23.89 -19.59 -34.34
N PHE A 61 24.57 -19.36 -33.21
CA PHE A 61 25.05 -18.03 -32.83
C PHE A 61 26.15 -17.56 -33.78
N GLU A 62 27.15 -18.39 -34.04
CA GLU A 62 28.28 -18.04 -34.92
C GLU A 62 27.87 -17.91 -36.40
N GLN A 63 26.77 -18.53 -36.80
CA GLN A 63 26.28 -18.52 -38.18
C GLN A 63 25.65 -17.18 -38.59
N ASP A 64 25.25 -16.35 -37.63
CA ASP A 64 24.58 -15.09 -37.92
C ASP A 64 25.58 -13.96 -38.26
N ASP A 65 26.81 -14.07 -37.75
CA ASP A 65 27.95 -13.18 -38.02
C ASP A 65 28.94 -13.75 -39.05
N ALA A 66 28.62 -14.88 -39.66
CA ALA A 66 29.48 -15.55 -40.63
C ALA A 66 29.64 -14.77 -41.95
N ASN A 67 30.68 -15.13 -42.71
CA ASN A 67 30.98 -14.62 -44.06
C ASN A 67 30.96 -13.08 -44.17
N ILE A 68 31.79 -12.40 -43.36
CA ILE A 68 31.97 -10.95 -43.46
C ILE A 68 32.46 -10.57 -44.86
N LEU A 69 31.78 -9.60 -45.49
CA LEU A 69 32.04 -9.15 -46.86
C LEU A 69 32.68 -7.76 -46.87
N VAL A 70 32.01 -6.75 -46.29
CA VAL A 70 32.44 -5.33 -46.39
C VAL A 70 32.34 -4.64 -45.04
N LYS A 71 33.41 -3.97 -44.60
CA LYS A 71 33.35 -3.02 -43.47
C LYS A 71 32.80 -1.66 -43.90
N LEU A 72 31.75 -1.20 -43.24
CA LEU A 72 31.09 0.10 -43.53
C LEU A 72 31.42 1.18 -42.51
N VAL A 73 31.48 0.80 -41.24
CA VAL A 73 31.78 1.71 -40.11
C VAL A 73 32.90 1.10 -39.29
N ASP A 74 33.80 1.95 -38.82
CA ASP A 74 34.89 1.66 -37.88
C ASP A 74 34.63 2.45 -36.58
N ALA A 75 34.44 1.74 -35.48
CA ALA A 75 34.00 2.30 -34.21
C ALA A 75 34.86 1.78 -33.05
N ARG A 76 35.07 2.61 -32.01
CA ARG A 76 35.78 2.15 -30.80
C ARG A 76 34.87 1.41 -29.82
N GLN A 77 33.56 1.62 -29.93
CA GLN A 77 32.52 0.98 -29.13
C GLN A 77 31.29 0.79 -30.02
N THR A 78 30.65 -0.36 -29.91
CA THR A 78 29.43 -0.71 -30.65
C THR A 78 28.31 -1.08 -29.68
N MET A 79 27.09 -0.64 -29.98
CA MET A 79 25.87 -0.97 -29.25
C MET A 79 24.84 -1.56 -30.20
N GLY A 80 24.18 -2.65 -29.80
CA GLY A 80 23.27 -3.40 -30.65
C GLY A 80 24.00 -4.19 -31.73
N SER A 81 23.37 -5.25 -32.23
CA SER A 81 23.98 -6.17 -33.19
C SER A 81 23.87 -5.72 -34.66
N GLY A 82 23.06 -4.71 -34.97
CA GLY A 82 22.73 -4.34 -36.35
C GLY A 82 21.78 -5.31 -37.06
N GLY A 83 21.42 -6.44 -36.42
CA GLY A 83 20.60 -7.49 -37.05
C GLY A 83 19.16 -7.08 -37.41
N ALA A 84 18.68 -5.95 -36.90
CA ALA A 84 17.38 -5.36 -37.25
C ALA A 84 17.46 -4.32 -38.38
N LEU A 85 18.67 -4.02 -38.90
CA LEU A 85 18.87 -3.10 -40.01
C LEU A 85 18.60 -3.79 -41.35
N VAL A 86 18.03 -3.04 -42.29
CA VAL A 86 17.75 -3.52 -43.65
C VAL A 86 18.87 -3.12 -44.59
N LEU A 87 19.43 -4.09 -45.31
CA LEU A 87 20.41 -3.84 -46.36
C LEU A 87 19.73 -3.70 -47.73
N GLN A 88 20.02 -2.61 -48.43
CA GLN A 88 19.46 -2.33 -49.75
C GLN A 88 20.54 -1.93 -50.77
N ASP A 89 20.20 -2.06 -52.05
CA ASP A 89 20.95 -1.41 -53.12
C ASP A 89 20.62 0.10 -53.15
N GLN A 90 21.39 0.86 -53.93
CA GLN A 90 21.16 2.30 -54.09
C GLN A 90 19.86 2.64 -54.86
N ASN A 91 19.14 1.64 -55.37
CA ASN A 91 17.82 1.79 -56.00
C ASN A 91 16.68 1.50 -55.01
N GLY A 92 16.99 1.11 -53.76
CA GLY A 92 16.02 0.81 -52.70
C GLY A 92 15.52 -0.65 -52.67
N HIS A 93 16.09 -1.55 -53.47
CA HIS A 93 15.75 -2.98 -53.40
C HIS A 93 16.56 -3.66 -52.29
N VAL A 94 15.93 -4.57 -51.54
CA VAL A 94 16.66 -5.41 -50.58
C VAL A 94 17.69 -6.26 -51.33
N ILE A 95 18.93 -6.26 -50.85
CA ILE A 95 19.97 -7.14 -51.38
C ILE A 95 19.71 -8.53 -50.81
N SER A 96 19.44 -9.51 -51.66
CA SER A 96 19.05 -10.86 -51.21
C SER A 96 19.51 -11.94 -52.19
N ASP A 97 19.94 -13.08 -51.64
CA ASP A 97 20.04 -14.40 -52.30
C ASP A 97 19.67 -15.49 -51.28
N ALA A 98 18.48 -15.35 -50.67
CA ALA A 98 18.11 -16.11 -49.49
C ALA A 98 18.09 -17.63 -49.69
N GLN A 99 18.70 -18.36 -48.74
CA GLN A 99 18.67 -19.82 -48.68
C GLN A 99 17.97 -20.31 -47.42
N ALA A 100 17.03 -21.24 -47.57
CA ALA A 100 16.31 -21.87 -46.47
C ALA A 100 16.90 -23.25 -46.14
N VAL A 101 17.15 -23.51 -44.85
CA VAL A 101 17.66 -24.79 -44.34
C VAL A 101 16.81 -25.27 -43.17
N ASP A 102 16.43 -26.54 -43.20
CA ASP A 102 15.74 -27.16 -42.07
C ASP A 102 16.71 -27.37 -40.91
N ILE A 103 16.35 -26.85 -39.73
CA ILE A 103 17.06 -27.12 -38.48
C ILE A 103 16.38 -28.31 -37.80
N ALA A 104 17.12 -29.40 -37.66
CA ALA A 104 16.66 -30.60 -36.97
C ALA A 104 17.36 -30.78 -35.62
N GLN A 105 16.59 -30.94 -34.55
CA GLN A 105 17.09 -31.27 -33.21
C GLN A 105 16.31 -32.47 -32.67
N GLY A 106 17.03 -33.43 -32.09
CA GLY A 106 16.41 -34.68 -31.63
C GLY A 106 15.72 -35.49 -32.75
N GLY A 107 16.11 -35.28 -34.01
CA GLY A 107 15.51 -35.94 -35.18
C GLY A 107 14.21 -35.31 -35.71
N SER A 108 13.74 -34.22 -35.11
CA SER A 108 12.57 -33.46 -35.57
C SER A 108 12.98 -32.13 -36.16
N LYS A 109 12.28 -31.66 -37.21
CA LYS A 109 12.44 -30.31 -37.74
C LYS A 109 11.85 -29.32 -36.75
N VAL A 110 12.70 -28.52 -36.10
CA VAL A 110 12.31 -27.57 -35.05
C VAL A 110 12.23 -26.12 -35.55
N ALA A 111 12.98 -25.78 -36.60
CA ALA A 111 12.96 -24.47 -37.23
C ALA A 111 13.32 -24.54 -38.72
N VAL A 112 13.01 -23.49 -39.48
CA VAL A 112 13.61 -23.21 -40.79
C VAL A 112 14.53 -22.00 -40.65
N ALA A 113 15.82 -22.20 -40.85
CA ALA A 113 16.82 -21.13 -40.90
C ALA A 113 16.82 -20.47 -42.28
N THR A 114 16.82 -19.14 -42.33
CA THR A 114 17.05 -18.36 -43.55
C THR A 114 18.41 -17.69 -43.45
N TYR A 115 19.26 -17.92 -44.45
CA TYR A 115 20.55 -17.26 -44.62
C TYR A 115 20.43 -16.25 -45.74
N ASP A 116 20.90 -15.03 -45.51
CA ASP A 116 20.86 -13.98 -46.52
C ASP A 116 21.92 -12.90 -46.26
N TYR A 117 22.04 -11.93 -47.17
CA TYR A 117 22.82 -10.73 -46.95
C TYR A 117 22.20 -9.89 -45.83
N ARG A 118 23.05 -9.48 -44.90
CA ARG A 118 22.64 -8.75 -43.72
C ARG A 118 23.70 -7.78 -43.24
N LEU A 119 23.34 -7.06 -42.18
CA LEU A 119 24.24 -6.19 -41.44
C LEU A 119 24.44 -6.77 -40.06
N THR A 120 25.69 -6.84 -39.62
CA THR A 120 26.02 -7.14 -38.23
C THR A 120 27.11 -6.22 -37.71
N THR A 121 27.20 -6.12 -36.39
CA THR A 121 28.27 -5.38 -35.72
C THR A 121 29.23 -6.32 -35.01
N ALA A 122 30.51 -5.96 -35.01
CA ALA A 122 31.49 -6.60 -34.14
C ALA A 122 31.81 -5.70 -32.93
N PRO A 123 31.90 -6.28 -31.70
CA PRO A 123 32.27 -5.54 -30.49
C PRO A 123 33.53 -4.70 -30.66
N ASP A 124 33.47 -3.42 -30.28
CA ASP A 124 34.59 -2.47 -30.33
C ASP A 124 35.25 -2.32 -31.71
N ASP A 125 34.49 -2.55 -32.79
CA ASP A 125 35.05 -2.61 -34.15
C ASP A 125 34.21 -1.90 -35.21
N GLY A 126 32.89 -2.18 -35.32
CA GLY A 126 32.00 -1.40 -36.19
C GLY A 126 30.91 -2.20 -36.91
N LEU A 127 30.46 -1.71 -38.06
CA LEU A 127 29.33 -2.26 -38.85
C LEU A 127 29.83 -2.93 -40.13
N TYR A 128 29.31 -4.11 -40.41
CA TYR A 128 29.68 -4.95 -41.53
C TYR A 128 28.48 -5.35 -42.37
N VAL A 129 28.72 -5.53 -43.66
CA VAL A 129 27.86 -6.35 -44.53
C VAL A 129 28.42 -7.76 -44.52
N ASN A 130 27.56 -8.74 -44.28
CA ASN A 130 27.93 -10.15 -44.24
C ASN A 130 26.80 -11.02 -44.86
N TYR A 131 27.06 -12.31 -45.03
CA TYR A 131 26.04 -13.29 -45.44
C TYR A 131 25.94 -14.39 -44.39
N GLY A 132 24.83 -14.40 -43.65
CA GLY A 132 24.68 -15.25 -42.48
C GLY A 132 23.21 -15.50 -42.15
N LEU A 133 22.98 -16.18 -41.03
CA LEU A 133 21.65 -16.46 -40.51
C LEU A 133 20.90 -15.15 -40.23
N THR A 134 19.80 -14.90 -40.93
CA THR A 134 18.96 -13.70 -40.77
C THR A 134 17.68 -13.98 -40.00
N GLN A 135 17.13 -15.19 -40.13
CA GLN A 135 15.87 -15.57 -39.51
C GLN A 135 15.84 -17.04 -39.11
N LEU A 136 15.15 -17.34 -38.02
CA LEU A 136 14.69 -18.67 -37.64
C LEU A 136 13.16 -18.68 -37.55
N ASP A 137 12.52 -19.48 -38.39
CA ASP A 137 11.06 -19.74 -38.37
C ASP A 137 10.75 -21.00 -37.55
N LEU A 138 10.33 -20.79 -36.30
CA LEU A 138 10.12 -21.81 -35.29
C LEU A 138 8.83 -22.58 -35.58
N GLN A 139 8.94 -23.91 -35.68
CA GLN A 139 7.82 -24.75 -36.11
C GLN A 139 6.85 -25.03 -34.96
N ASP A 140 5.55 -25.01 -35.25
CA ASP A 140 4.49 -25.21 -34.27
C ASP A 140 4.65 -26.53 -33.48
N GLY A 141 4.47 -26.45 -32.16
CA GLY A 141 4.60 -27.58 -31.25
C GLY A 141 6.03 -28.13 -31.11
N GLN A 142 7.03 -27.45 -31.67
CA GLN A 142 8.45 -27.75 -31.49
C GLN A 142 9.12 -26.69 -30.63
N THR A 143 10.28 -27.04 -30.07
CA THR A 143 11.15 -26.11 -29.34
C THR A 143 12.54 -26.16 -29.94
N LEU A 144 13.04 -25.00 -30.38
CA LEU A 144 14.43 -24.84 -30.79
C LEU A 144 15.29 -24.61 -29.54
N THR A 145 16.23 -25.52 -29.27
CA THR A 145 17.25 -25.32 -28.24
C THR A 145 18.43 -24.53 -28.81
N LEU A 146 18.69 -23.37 -28.22
CA LEU A 146 19.87 -22.55 -28.43
C LEU A 146 20.88 -22.84 -27.31
N ALA A 147 21.80 -23.77 -27.57
CA ALA A 147 22.83 -24.18 -26.62
C ALA A 147 24.15 -23.42 -26.87
N GLN A 148 24.65 -22.76 -25.83
CA GLN A 148 25.93 -22.06 -25.88
C GLN A 148 27.07 -23.06 -26.01
N ALA A 149 28.03 -22.79 -26.90
CA ALA A 149 29.30 -23.52 -26.87
C ALA A 149 30.06 -23.17 -25.57
N PRO A 150 30.68 -24.15 -24.87
CA PRO A 150 31.37 -23.88 -23.61
C PRO A 150 32.43 -22.78 -23.73
N GLY A 151 32.28 -21.71 -22.94
CA GLY A 151 33.20 -20.58 -22.91
C GLY A 151 33.01 -19.55 -24.02
N ALA A 152 32.00 -19.70 -24.89
CA ALA A 152 31.66 -18.69 -25.88
C ALA A 152 31.21 -17.38 -25.20
N THR A 153 31.54 -16.24 -25.80
CA THR A 153 31.20 -14.90 -25.32
C THR A 153 31.03 -13.93 -26.49
N GLY A 154 30.40 -12.79 -26.25
CA GLY A 154 30.17 -11.77 -27.30
C GLY A 154 29.36 -12.35 -28.47
N ALA A 155 29.77 -12.04 -29.70
CA ALA A 155 29.15 -12.53 -30.94
C ALA A 155 28.93 -14.05 -30.97
N ALA A 156 29.89 -14.85 -30.47
CA ALA A 156 29.78 -16.31 -30.46
C ALA A 156 28.70 -16.86 -29.49
N ALA A 157 28.08 -16.00 -28.68
CA ALA A 157 26.99 -16.32 -27.79
C ALA A 157 25.82 -15.31 -27.90
N ASP A 158 25.79 -14.49 -28.96
CA ASP A 158 24.70 -13.58 -29.27
C ASP A 158 23.91 -14.14 -30.45
N LEU A 159 22.58 -14.00 -30.42
CA LEU A 159 21.74 -14.24 -31.58
C LEU A 159 21.08 -12.93 -32.00
N SER A 160 21.56 -12.41 -33.12
CA SER A 160 21.06 -11.25 -33.82
C SER A 160 20.09 -11.61 -34.95
N ALA A 161 19.88 -12.89 -35.25
CA ALA A 161 18.86 -13.36 -36.18
C ALA A 161 17.44 -13.10 -35.62
N ARG A 162 16.49 -12.81 -36.51
CA ARG A 162 15.07 -12.63 -36.16
C ARG A 162 14.43 -13.97 -35.82
N LEU A 163 13.70 -14.05 -34.72
CA LEU A 163 12.92 -15.23 -34.33
C LEU A 163 11.45 -15.03 -34.71
N THR A 164 10.89 -15.98 -35.46
CA THR A 164 9.52 -15.95 -36.01
C THR A 164 8.82 -17.30 -35.81
N GLY A 165 7.52 -17.40 -36.10
CA GLY A 165 6.78 -18.68 -36.04
C GLY A 165 6.14 -19.01 -34.69
N GLY A 166 5.42 -20.13 -34.60
CA GLY A 166 4.65 -20.51 -33.40
C GLY A 166 5.37 -21.48 -32.46
N GLY A 167 6.54 -21.99 -32.84
CA GLY A 167 7.37 -22.84 -31.98
C GLY A 167 8.04 -22.11 -30.81
N GLY A 168 8.47 -22.86 -29.81
CA GLY A 168 9.18 -22.35 -28.64
C GLY A 168 10.70 -22.25 -28.83
N VAL A 169 11.35 -21.59 -27.87
CA VAL A 169 12.81 -21.44 -27.77
C VAL A 169 13.27 -21.89 -26.39
N ALA A 170 14.27 -22.76 -26.32
CA ALA A 170 14.96 -23.12 -25.09
C ALA A 170 16.39 -22.55 -25.10
N ILE A 171 16.80 -21.85 -24.03
CA ILE A 171 18.14 -21.30 -23.85
C ILE A 171 18.91 -22.20 -22.89
N GLU A 172 20.03 -22.76 -23.37
CA GLU A 172 20.96 -23.56 -22.59
C GLU A 172 22.34 -22.89 -22.58
N ALA A 173 22.52 -21.92 -21.67
CA ALA A 173 23.79 -21.21 -21.54
C ALA A 173 24.78 -21.90 -20.59
N GLY A 174 24.42 -23.03 -19.96
CA GLY A 174 25.27 -23.73 -19.00
C GLY A 174 25.59 -22.83 -17.80
N THR A 175 26.85 -22.43 -17.66
CA THR A 175 27.29 -21.43 -16.65
C THR A 175 27.58 -20.06 -17.27
N GLY A 176 27.41 -19.91 -18.58
CA GLY A 176 27.74 -18.72 -19.35
C GLY A 176 26.55 -17.78 -19.55
N THR A 177 26.62 -16.99 -20.61
CA THR A 177 25.60 -16.00 -20.98
C THR A 177 25.33 -16.11 -22.48
N VAL A 178 24.06 -16.26 -22.83
CA VAL A 178 23.54 -16.10 -24.19
C VAL A 178 22.80 -14.77 -24.25
N SER A 179 22.94 -14.04 -25.36
CA SER A 179 22.15 -12.84 -25.62
C SER A 179 21.25 -12.98 -26.85
N LEU A 180 20.10 -12.31 -26.80
CA LEU A 180 19.21 -12.12 -27.94
C LEU A 180 19.15 -10.62 -28.25
N SER A 181 19.48 -10.24 -29.48
CA SER A 181 19.77 -8.84 -29.83
C SER A 181 18.96 -8.31 -31.02
N ASN A 182 17.99 -9.09 -31.54
CA ASN A 182 17.13 -8.64 -32.62
C ASN A 182 15.80 -8.03 -32.11
N ALA A 183 15.55 -6.76 -32.45
CA ALA A 183 14.34 -6.06 -32.02
C ALA A 183 13.05 -6.43 -32.77
N THR A 184 13.18 -7.18 -33.87
CA THR A 184 12.07 -7.49 -34.80
C THR A 184 11.53 -8.91 -34.66
N SER A 185 11.98 -9.65 -33.65
CA SER A 185 11.43 -10.97 -33.33
C SER A 185 9.93 -10.89 -33.03
N ASP A 186 9.17 -11.88 -33.47
CA ASP A 186 7.70 -11.92 -33.34
C ASP A 186 7.15 -13.33 -33.17
N TYR A 187 8.00 -14.30 -32.81
CA TYR A 187 7.55 -15.65 -32.47
C TYR A 187 6.57 -15.65 -31.28
N THR A 188 5.65 -16.61 -31.26
CA THR A 188 4.56 -16.67 -30.28
C THR A 188 4.65 -17.84 -29.30
N GLY A 189 5.56 -18.79 -29.53
CA GLY A 189 5.73 -19.94 -28.64
C GLY A 189 6.43 -19.58 -27.32
N GLU A 190 6.63 -20.59 -26.47
CA GLU A 190 7.23 -20.40 -25.14
C GLU A 190 8.74 -20.12 -25.22
N THR A 191 9.26 -19.31 -24.29
CA THR A 191 10.69 -19.16 -24.04
C THR A 191 11.05 -19.85 -22.73
N THR A 192 11.93 -20.85 -22.77
CA THR A 192 12.47 -21.49 -21.57
C THR A 192 13.95 -21.14 -21.39
N VAL A 193 14.33 -20.54 -20.27
CA VAL A 193 15.73 -20.40 -19.86
C VAL A 193 16.09 -21.57 -18.95
N ALA A 194 16.72 -22.59 -19.52
CA ALA A 194 16.97 -23.87 -18.85
C ALA A 194 18.24 -23.84 -17.98
N SER A 195 19.27 -23.07 -18.38
CA SER A 195 20.51 -22.90 -17.61
C SER A 195 21.26 -21.63 -18.00
N GLY A 196 22.08 -21.13 -17.08
CA GLY A 196 22.93 -19.95 -17.28
C GLY A 196 22.13 -18.65 -17.37
N ARG A 197 22.70 -17.62 -17.99
CA ARG A 197 22.06 -16.30 -18.15
C ARG A 197 21.57 -16.09 -19.58
N LEU A 198 20.30 -15.73 -19.73
CA LEU A 198 19.77 -15.07 -20.92
C LEU A 198 19.83 -13.56 -20.71
N ARG A 199 20.56 -12.83 -21.55
CA ARG A 199 20.60 -11.36 -21.56
C ARG A 199 19.85 -10.81 -22.79
N LEU A 200 19.00 -9.82 -22.61
CA LEU A 200 18.20 -9.26 -23.71
C LEU A 200 18.79 -7.92 -24.16
N ASP A 201 19.41 -7.90 -25.34
CA ASP A 201 20.17 -6.73 -25.81
C ASP A 201 19.35 -5.82 -26.74
N ALA A 202 18.11 -6.20 -27.06
CA ALA A 202 17.14 -5.40 -27.80
C ALA A 202 15.74 -5.41 -27.16
N ASN A 203 14.95 -4.36 -27.40
CA ASN A 203 13.53 -4.37 -27.06
C ASN A 203 12.81 -5.42 -27.91
N ASN A 204 11.81 -6.10 -27.36
CA ASN A 204 11.03 -7.13 -28.08
C ASN A 204 11.90 -8.29 -28.61
N ALA A 205 13.07 -8.54 -28.00
CA ALA A 205 13.93 -9.68 -28.33
C ALA A 205 13.24 -11.03 -28.06
N LEU A 206 12.30 -11.06 -27.10
CA LEU A 206 11.46 -12.23 -26.81
C LEU A 206 10.23 -12.36 -27.74
N GLY A 207 10.07 -11.47 -28.73
CA GLY A 207 8.90 -11.45 -29.59
C GLY A 207 7.59 -11.37 -28.81
N GLN A 208 6.63 -12.22 -29.17
CA GLN A 208 5.32 -12.34 -28.53
C GLN A 208 5.22 -13.64 -27.72
N THR A 209 6.31 -14.00 -27.03
CA THR A 209 6.38 -15.25 -26.26
C THR A 209 5.17 -15.44 -25.34
N SER A 210 4.52 -16.60 -25.45
CA SER A 210 3.33 -16.92 -24.66
C SER A 210 3.65 -17.14 -23.18
N LEU A 211 4.88 -17.60 -22.88
CA LEU A 211 5.35 -17.92 -21.55
C LEU A 211 6.85 -17.74 -21.48
N LEU A 212 7.34 -16.99 -20.49
CA LEU A 212 8.74 -16.99 -20.08
C LEU A 212 8.93 -17.91 -18.87
N ARG A 213 9.53 -19.07 -19.09
CA ARG A 213 9.89 -20.05 -18.07
C ARG A 213 11.36 -19.90 -17.68
N ILE A 214 11.67 -19.72 -16.40
CA ILE A 214 13.05 -19.60 -15.89
C ILE A 214 13.31 -20.74 -14.91
N ALA A 215 14.23 -21.63 -15.28
CA ALA A 215 14.61 -22.76 -14.43
C ALA A 215 15.36 -22.29 -13.17
N GLY A 216 15.34 -23.12 -12.11
CA GLY A 216 15.88 -22.77 -10.79
C GLY A 216 17.38 -22.47 -10.73
N VAL A 217 18.14 -22.70 -11.81
CA VAL A 217 19.58 -22.39 -11.92
C VAL A 217 19.87 -21.34 -12.99
N ALA A 218 18.82 -20.73 -13.53
CA ALA A 218 18.90 -19.83 -14.66
C ALA A 218 18.62 -18.38 -14.26
N THR A 219 19.08 -17.46 -15.09
CA THR A 219 18.83 -16.04 -14.96
C THR A 219 18.29 -15.48 -16.27
N THR A 220 17.25 -14.66 -16.20
CA THR A 220 16.88 -13.74 -17.29
C THR A 220 17.21 -12.32 -16.89
N ASP A 221 17.90 -11.59 -17.75
CA ASP A 221 18.34 -10.22 -17.55
C ASP A 221 17.83 -9.33 -18.69
N LEU A 222 17.01 -8.33 -18.34
CA LEU A 222 16.43 -7.43 -19.33
C LEU A 222 17.42 -6.40 -19.87
N ASN A 223 18.56 -6.17 -19.20
CA ASN A 223 19.64 -5.27 -19.63
C ASN A 223 19.14 -3.89 -20.14
N GLY A 224 18.25 -3.26 -19.39
CA GLY A 224 17.68 -1.96 -19.74
C GLY A 224 16.64 -1.99 -20.86
N ARG A 225 16.19 -3.16 -21.31
CA ARG A 225 15.29 -3.33 -22.47
C ARG A 225 13.85 -3.60 -22.09
N THR A 226 12.96 -3.31 -23.02
CA THR A 226 11.52 -3.52 -22.89
C THR A 226 11.11 -4.84 -23.52
N GLN A 227 10.43 -5.69 -22.77
CA GLN A 227 9.86 -6.95 -23.24
C GLN A 227 8.39 -7.06 -22.89
N THR A 228 7.67 -7.84 -23.68
CA THR A 228 6.31 -8.28 -23.37
C THR A 228 6.29 -9.80 -23.37
N ILE A 229 5.70 -10.39 -22.34
CA ILE A 229 5.51 -11.84 -22.22
C ILE A 229 4.04 -12.12 -21.91
N GLY A 230 3.52 -13.26 -22.35
CA GLY A 230 2.19 -13.73 -21.96
C GLY A 230 2.15 -14.00 -20.46
N GLU A 231 2.79 -15.08 -20.02
CA GLU A 231 2.90 -15.47 -18.61
C GLU A 231 4.36 -15.53 -18.15
N LEU A 232 4.58 -15.43 -16.83
CA LEU A 232 5.87 -15.71 -16.17
C LEU A 232 5.81 -17.05 -15.43
N GLU A 233 6.83 -17.89 -15.55
CA GLU A 233 7.03 -19.04 -14.66
C GLU A 233 8.50 -19.10 -14.19
N GLY A 234 8.79 -18.44 -13.07
CA GLY A 234 10.08 -18.54 -12.39
C GLY A 234 10.05 -19.67 -11.35
N GLN A 235 10.91 -20.67 -11.51
CA GLN A 235 11.07 -21.74 -10.53
C GLN A 235 11.88 -21.28 -9.32
N ALA A 236 11.76 -22.00 -8.19
CA ALA A 236 12.58 -21.74 -7.01
C ALA A 236 14.08 -21.74 -7.35
N GLY A 237 14.79 -20.70 -6.93
CA GLY A 237 16.22 -20.47 -7.22
C GLY A 237 16.52 -19.71 -8.52
N SER A 238 15.52 -19.53 -9.41
CA SER A 238 15.68 -18.71 -10.61
C SER A 238 15.87 -17.24 -10.26
N LEU A 239 16.44 -16.47 -11.19
CA LEU A 239 16.60 -15.03 -11.08
C LEU A 239 16.01 -14.31 -12.29
N LEU A 240 15.12 -13.35 -12.07
CA LEU A 240 14.70 -12.37 -13.07
C LEU A 240 15.23 -10.99 -12.66
N ASP A 241 16.15 -10.46 -13.45
CA ASP A 241 16.78 -9.17 -13.24
C ASP A 241 16.17 -8.14 -14.21
N ILE A 242 15.40 -7.19 -13.66
CA ILE A 242 14.80 -6.11 -14.44
C ILE A 242 15.88 -5.18 -14.98
N HIS A 243 17.02 -5.03 -14.28
CA HIS A 243 18.22 -4.32 -14.75
C HIS A 243 17.96 -2.98 -15.50
N GLY A 244 17.06 -2.15 -14.98
CA GLY A 244 16.67 -0.86 -15.56
C GLY A 244 15.70 -0.94 -16.75
N GLY A 245 15.32 -2.14 -17.18
CA GLY A 245 14.41 -2.41 -18.28
C GLY A 245 12.94 -2.32 -17.90
N THR A 246 12.08 -2.79 -18.80
CA THR A 246 10.62 -2.86 -18.60
C THR A 246 10.13 -4.24 -18.98
N LEU A 247 9.41 -4.90 -18.07
CA LEU A 247 8.73 -6.16 -18.38
C LEU A 247 7.22 -5.97 -18.28
N HIS A 248 6.53 -6.19 -19.40
CA HIS A 248 5.08 -6.32 -19.44
C HIS A 248 4.70 -7.80 -19.35
N ILE A 249 3.83 -8.13 -18.39
CA ILE A 249 3.26 -9.46 -18.16
C ILE A 249 1.77 -9.37 -18.45
N VAL A 250 1.31 -10.03 -19.51
CA VAL A 250 -0.05 -9.87 -20.03
C VAL A 250 -1.07 -10.67 -19.22
N ASN A 251 -0.73 -11.88 -18.80
CA ASN A 251 -1.65 -12.88 -18.24
C ASN A 251 -1.25 -13.39 -16.83
N GLY A 252 -0.29 -12.75 -16.17
CA GLY A 252 0.18 -13.14 -14.83
C GLY A 252 1.19 -14.29 -14.85
N GLY A 253 1.02 -15.27 -13.98
CA GLY A 253 1.89 -16.43 -13.84
C GLY A 253 2.39 -16.63 -12.40
N THR A 254 3.57 -17.23 -12.24
CA THR A 254 4.19 -17.52 -10.94
C THR A 254 5.67 -17.14 -10.93
N SER A 255 6.12 -16.51 -9.85
CA SER A 255 7.52 -16.23 -9.54
C SER A 255 7.88 -16.84 -8.20
N GLN A 256 8.43 -18.06 -8.21
CA GLN A 256 9.04 -18.71 -7.04
C GLN A 256 10.53 -18.36 -6.87
N GLY A 257 11.11 -17.73 -7.89
CA GLY A 257 12.49 -17.25 -7.89
C GLY A 257 12.63 -15.83 -7.34
N THR A 258 13.84 -15.29 -7.43
CA THR A 258 14.14 -13.92 -7.04
C THR A 258 13.87 -12.94 -8.18
N LEU A 259 13.18 -11.84 -7.86
CA LEU A 259 13.05 -10.65 -8.67
C LEU A 259 14.06 -9.59 -8.19
N THR A 260 14.76 -8.93 -9.09
CA THR A 260 15.74 -7.90 -8.72
C THR A 260 15.86 -6.77 -9.74
N GLY A 261 16.63 -5.74 -9.40
CA GLY A 261 16.99 -4.64 -10.30
C GLY A 261 16.01 -3.47 -10.24
N ALA A 262 16.42 -2.36 -10.85
CA ALA A 262 15.57 -1.19 -11.08
C ALA A 262 14.79 -1.34 -12.39
N GLY A 263 13.89 -0.42 -12.73
CA GLY A 263 13.14 -0.42 -13.99
C GLY A 263 11.63 -0.41 -13.77
N GLN A 264 10.90 -1.11 -14.63
CA GLN A 264 9.44 -1.25 -14.55
C GLN A 264 9.04 -2.73 -14.65
N LEU A 265 8.13 -3.15 -13.76
CA LEU A 265 7.42 -4.41 -13.85
C LEU A 265 5.93 -4.10 -13.96
N HIS A 266 5.30 -4.51 -15.04
CA HIS A 266 3.91 -4.15 -15.34
C HIS A 266 3.07 -5.39 -15.54
N VAL A 267 2.08 -5.60 -14.67
CA VAL A 267 1.13 -6.70 -14.74
C VAL A 267 -0.18 -6.17 -15.30
N GLN A 268 -0.50 -6.58 -16.53
CA GLN A 268 -1.64 -6.07 -17.30
C GLN A 268 -2.92 -6.87 -17.09
N GLY A 269 -2.79 -8.14 -16.68
CA GLY A 269 -3.91 -9.04 -16.49
C GLY A 269 -3.51 -10.33 -15.78
N GLY A 270 -4.51 -11.17 -15.50
CA GLY A 270 -4.34 -12.44 -14.80
C GLY A 270 -3.90 -12.29 -13.34
N VAL A 271 -3.42 -13.40 -12.78
CA VAL A 271 -2.86 -13.45 -11.41
C VAL A 271 -1.36 -13.71 -11.53
N LEU A 272 -0.54 -12.79 -11.04
CA LEU A 272 0.88 -13.03 -10.81
C LEU A 272 1.08 -13.40 -9.34
N ASP A 273 1.39 -14.68 -9.07
CA ASP A 273 1.79 -15.16 -7.75
C ASP A 273 3.29 -14.94 -7.55
N VAL A 274 3.69 -14.16 -6.56
CA VAL A 274 5.09 -13.89 -6.22
C VAL A 274 5.38 -14.44 -4.84
N GLN A 275 6.28 -15.42 -4.79
CA GLN A 275 6.62 -16.13 -3.56
C GLN A 275 7.95 -15.64 -2.99
N GLY A 276 7.96 -15.36 -1.69
CA GLY A 276 9.09 -14.85 -0.93
C GLY A 276 9.39 -13.37 -1.14
N ALA A 277 10.24 -12.84 -0.24
CA ALA A 277 10.69 -11.46 -0.29
C ALA A 277 11.65 -11.17 -1.45
N ASN A 278 11.48 -10.03 -2.12
CA ASN A 278 12.37 -9.52 -3.17
C ASN A 278 13.00 -8.18 -2.77
N ALA A 279 13.73 -8.17 -1.66
CA ALA A 279 14.27 -6.94 -1.05
C ALA A 279 15.20 -6.11 -1.96
N THR A 280 15.80 -6.73 -2.99
CA THR A 280 16.68 -6.06 -3.97
C THR A 280 15.94 -5.54 -5.20
N LEU A 281 14.65 -5.86 -5.36
CA LEU A 281 13.81 -5.29 -6.41
C LEU A 281 13.52 -3.82 -6.08
N SER A 282 13.91 -2.94 -6.99
CA SER A 282 13.68 -1.49 -6.90
C SER A 282 12.92 -0.95 -8.12
N ALA A 283 12.47 -1.84 -9.01
CA ALA A 283 11.61 -1.49 -10.12
C ALA A 283 10.28 -0.93 -9.61
N ASN A 284 9.76 0.09 -10.31
CA ASN A 284 8.37 0.48 -10.08
C ASN A 284 7.47 -0.63 -10.61
N VAL A 285 6.38 -0.88 -9.91
CA VAL A 285 5.40 -1.89 -10.26
C VAL A 285 4.10 -1.21 -10.64
N ALA A 286 3.48 -1.68 -11.73
CA ALA A 286 2.14 -1.28 -12.13
C ALA A 286 1.24 -2.52 -12.17
N ILE A 287 0.04 -2.41 -11.58
CA ILE A 287 -1.01 -3.43 -11.59
C ILE A 287 -2.23 -2.80 -12.25
N ASP A 288 -2.55 -3.23 -13.46
CA ASP A 288 -3.68 -2.71 -14.21
C ASP A 288 -5.03 -3.20 -13.64
N SER A 289 -6.10 -2.51 -14.01
CA SER A 289 -7.45 -2.92 -13.66
C SER A 289 -7.77 -4.30 -14.21
N GLY A 290 -8.21 -5.22 -13.34
CA GLY A 290 -8.46 -6.62 -13.69
C GLY A 290 -7.26 -7.55 -13.50
N ALA A 291 -6.06 -7.01 -13.26
CA ALA A 291 -4.90 -7.78 -12.84
C ALA A 291 -4.88 -7.97 -11.31
N THR A 292 -4.27 -9.07 -10.87
CA THR A 292 -3.96 -9.34 -9.46
C THR A 292 -2.50 -9.69 -9.32
N VAL A 293 -1.84 -9.11 -8.33
CA VAL A 293 -0.55 -9.60 -7.83
C VAL A 293 -0.78 -10.18 -6.44
N GLN A 294 -0.50 -11.46 -6.28
CA GLN A 294 -0.62 -12.18 -5.01
C GLN A 294 0.77 -12.35 -4.40
N LEU A 295 0.93 -12.01 -3.13
CA LEU A 295 2.17 -12.11 -2.36
C LEU A 295 1.94 -12.97 -1.12
N ASP A 296 2.88 -13.87 -0.82
CA ASP A 296 2.99 -14.59 0.46
C ASP A 296 3.99 -13.93 1.45
N ASP A 297 4.63 -12.84 1.02
CA ASP A 297 5.55 -12.01 1.80
C ASP A 297 5.33 -10.54 1.44
N ALA A 298 5.21 -9.67 2.46
CA ALA A 298 4.90 -8.25 2.23
C ALA A 298 5.99 -7.50 1.44
N ALA A 299 7.21 -8.02 1.40
CA ALA A 299 8.33 -7.49 0.61
C ALA A 299 8.45 -8.15 -0.78
N GLY A 300 7.45 -8.91 -1.23
CA GLY A 300 7.46 -9.63 -2.52
C GLY A 300 7.64 -8.72 -3.74
N LEU A 301 7.20 -7.46 -3.68
CA LEU A 301 7.43 -6.45 -4.73
C LEU A 301 8.57 -5.47 -4.42
N GLY A 302 9.43 -5.81 -3.46
CA GLY A 302 10.60 -5.02 -3.11
C GLY A 302 10.25 -3.62 -2.63
N ARG A 303 10.97 -2.61 -3.16
CA ARG A 303 10.98 -1.24 -2.61
C ARG A 303 10.60 -0.14 -3.59
N GLY A 304 10.32 -0.47 -4.85
CA GLY A 304 9.92 0.53 -5.85
C GLY A 304 8.51 1.08 -5.60
N ASN A 305 8.13 2.12 -6.33
CA ASN A 305 6.76 2.66 -6.25
C ASN A 305 5.77 1.65 -6.82
N LEU A 306 4.55 1.62 -6.29
CA LEU A 306 3.48 0.72 -6.73
C LEU A 306 2.26 1.51 -7.21
N ALA A 307 2.01 1.50 -8.53
CA ALA A 307 0.79 2.02 -9.13
C ALA A 307 -0.26 0.91 -9.20
N ASN A 308 -1.21 0.94 -8.26
CA ASN A 308 -2.23 -0.10 -8.13
C ASN A 308 -3.60 0.40 -8.64
N ALA A 309 -4.00 -0.07 -9.82
CA ALA A 309 -5.36 0.06 -10.36
C ALA A 309 -6.15 -1.26 -10.31
N GLY A 310 -5.48 -2.38 -10.06
CA GLY A 310 -6.05 -3.72 -9.89
C GLY A 310 -6.10 -4.16 -8.43
N THR A 311 -5.65 -5.39 -8.15
CA THR A 311 -5.62 -5.97 -6.80
C THR A 311 -4.19 -6.32 -6.40
N LEU A 312 -3.76 -5.83 -5.23
CA LEU A 312 -2.64 -6.38 -4.49
C LEU A 312 -3.19 -7.30 -3.40
N ALA A 313 -2.99 -8.61 -3.54
CA ALA A 313 -3.43 -9.61 -2.57
C ALA A 313 -2.23 -10.03 -1.69
N LEU A 314 -2.36 -9.82 -0.38
CA LEU A 314 -1.41 -10.20 0.66
C LEU A 314 -1.97 -11.43 1.35
N ASP A 315 -1.56 -12.61 0.88
CA ASP A 315 -2.19 -13.87 1.21
C ASP A 315 -1.33 -14.71 2.15
N GLY A 316 -1.66 -14.70 3.45
CA GLY A 316 -0.77 -15.22 4.50
C GLY A 316 0.53 -14.43 4.63
N ALA A 317 0.63 -13.27 3.96
CA ALA A 317 1.83 -12.47 3.94
C ALA A 317 2.16 -11.86 5.30
N THR A 318 3.44 -11.85 5.64
CA THR A 318 3.94 -11.18 6.85
C THR A 318 5.01 -10.16 6.51
N GLY A 319 5.20 -9.17 7.39
CA GLY A 319 6.30 -8.22 7.30
C GLY A 319 5.89 -6.81 6.87
N MET A 320 6.82 -6.09 6.25
CA MET A 320 6.67 -4.67 5.95
C MET A 320 6.34 -4.44 4.47
N LEU A 321 5.20 -3.83 4.19
CA LEU A 321 4.89 -3.29 2.89
C LEU A 321 5.47 -1.87 2.81
N VAL A 322 6.62 -1.75 2.15
CA VAL A 322 7.42 -0.51 2.10
C VAL A 322 7.19 0.31 0.83
N ASN A 323 6.51 -0.27 -0.16
CA ASN A 323 6.21 0.40 -1.42
C ASN A 323 5.36 1.66 -1.17
N ALA A 324 5.64 2.72 -1.93
CA ALA A 324 4.77 3.89 -1.99
C ALA A 324 3.61 3.60 -2.97
N LEU A 325 2.41 3.41 -2.43
CA LEU A 325 1.22 3.07 -3.21
C LEU A 325 0.58 4.31 -3.82
N SER A 326 0.08 4.14 -5.03
CA SER A 326 -0.75 5.11 -5.74
C SER A 326 -1.87 4.41 -6.51
N GLY A 327 -2.86 5.18 -6.95
CA GLY A 327 -4.00 4.66 -7.71
C GLY A 327 -5.23 4.39 -6.85
N ALA A 328 -6.15 3.61 -7.39
CA ALA A 328 -7.50 3.40 -6.83
C ALA A 328 -7.89 1.92 -6.72
N GLY A 329 -6.92 1.01 -6.84
CA GLY A 329 -7.12 -0.43 -6.72
C GLY A 329 -7.36 -0.91 -5.28
N GLU A 330 -7.38 -2.22 -5.10
CA GLU A 330 -7.60 -2.88 -3.81
C GLU A 330 -6.28 -3.41 -3.23
N VAL A 331 -6.15 -3.35 -1.90
CA VAL A 331 -5.11 -4.03 -1.12
C VAL A 331 -5.81 -4.96 -0.14
N ASN A 332 -5.71 -6.26 -0.36
CA ASN A 332 -6.48 -7.26 0.36
C ASN A 332 -5.57 -8.14 1.21
N LEU A 333 -5.82 -8.22 2.52
CA LEU A 333 -5.14 -9.13 3.43
C LEU A 333 -6.03 -10.35 3.68
N SER A 334 -5.49 -11.56 3.48
CA SER A 334 -6.19 -12.83 3.68
C SER A 334 -5.33 -13.88 4.37
N ASN A 335 -5.94 -15.01 4.75
CA ASN A 335 -5.27 -16.21 5.26
C ASN A 335 -4.25 -15.97 6.39
N GLY A 336 -4.59 -15.10 7.35
CA GLY A 336 -3.73 -14.81 8.50
C GLY A 336 -2.58 -13.84 8.22
N ALA A 337 -2.66 -13.05 7.15
CA ALA A 337 -1.67 -12.03 6.85
C ALA A 337 -1.50 -11.02 8.01
N GLU A 338 -0.25 -10.68 8.32
CA GLU A 338 0.16 -9.71 9.34
C GLU A 338 1.14 -8.70 8.73
N VAL A 339 0.61 -7.57 8.27
CA VAL A 339 1.38 -6.62 7.45
C VAL A 339 1.45 -5.25 8.09
N ALA A 340 2.66 -4.70 8.15
CA ALA A 340 2.90 -3.30 8.47
C ALA A 340 3.05 -2.49 7.18
N ALA A 341 2.03 -1.69 6.84
CA ALA A 341 2.12 -0.73 5.74
C ALA A 341 2.84 0.52 6.23
N ILE A 342 4.05 0.76 5.70
CA ILE A 342 4.93 1.85 6.15
C ILE A 342 5.36 2.81 5.03
N GLY A 343 4.99 2.51 3.78
CA GLY A 343 5.25 3.40 2.65
C GLY A 343 4.44 4.71 2.71
N ASP A 344 4.93 5.75 2.02
CA ASP A 344 4.14 6.96 1.79
C ASP A 344 3.09 6.66 0.71
N ASN A 345 1.86 6.41 1.16
CA ASN A 345 0.72 6.06 0.32
C ASN A 345 -0.20 7.26 0.09
N SER A 346 0.31 8.49 0.21
CA SER A 346 -0.49 9.71 0.00
C SER A 346 -1.15 9.80 -1.39
N GLY A 347 -0.59 9.11 -2.39
CA GLY A 347 -1.17 8.96 -3.74
C GLY A 347 -2.21 7.84 -3.88
N PHE A 348 -2.47 7.06 -2.83
CA PHE A 348 -3.43 5.95 -2.86
C PHE A 348 -4.82 6.41 -2.39
N SER A 349 -5.82 6.05 -3.17
CA SER A 349 -7.23 6.45 -3.00
C SER A 349 -8.20 5.27 -3.10
N GLY A 350 -7.66 4.05 -3.19
CA GLY A 350 -8.44 2.82 -3.31
C GLY A 350 -8.98 2.35 -1.97
N ARG A 351 -8.78 1.06 -1.66
CA ARG A 351 -9.25 0.48 -0.41
C ARG A 351 -8.29 -0.57 0.14
N PHE A 352 -8.13 -0.54 1.46
CA PHE A 352 -7.54 -1.63 2.22
C PHE A 352 -8.66 -2.53 2.75
N THR A 353 -8.53 -3.83 2.58
CA THR A 353 -9.46 -4.82 3.11
C THR A 353 -8.71 -5.82 3.97
N THR A 354 -9.13 -6.03 5.22
CA THR A 354 -8.58 -7.06 6.10
C THR A 354 -9.63 -8.14 6.31
N ALA A 355 -9.30 -9.40 6.03
CA ALA A 355 -10.16 -10.53 6.37
C ALA A 355 -10.05 -10.89 7.86
N ALA A 356 -11.01 -11.66 8.37
CA ALA A 356 -10.94 -12.19 9.73
C ALA A 356 -9.63 -12.94 9.99
N GLY A 357 -9.00 -12.67 11.14
CA GLY A 357 -7.72 -13.24 11.54
C GLY A 357 -6.49 -12.60 10.88
N THR A 358 -6.65 -11.52 10.11
CA THR A 358 -5.52 -10.74 9.56
C THR A 358 -5.29 -9.46 10.35
N MET A 359 -4.10 -8.88 10.23
CA MET A 359 -3.73 -7.63 10.90
C MET A 359 -3.05 -6.67 9.93
N LEU A 360 -3.59 -5.44 9.83
CA LEU A 360 -2.94 -4.31 9.17
C LEU A 360 -2.43 -3.32 10.22
N THR A 361 -1.12 -3.07 10.24
CA THR A 361 -0.51 -2.04 11.09
C THR A 361 -0.08 -0.84 10.26
N VAL A 362 -0.40 0.38 10.73
CA VAL A 362 0.05 1.64 10.15
C VAL A 362 0.72 2.51 11.21
N VAL A 363 1.76 3.26 10.82
CA VAL A 363 2.60 4.03 11.75
C VAL A 363 2.54 5.55 11.50
N GLU A 364 2.08 5.94 10.31
CA GLU A 364 1.92 7.33 9.90
C GLU A 364 0.62 7.53 9.10
N ALA A 365 0.14 8.78 9.07
CA ALA A 365 -1.06 9.16 8.33
C ALA A 365 -1.01 8.81 6.86
N ALA A 366 0.17 9.00 6.26
CA ALA A 366 0.38 8.75 4.85
C ALA A 366 0.25 7.26 4.47
N ASN A 367 0.37 6.32 5.42
CA ASN A 367 0.35 4.88 5.11
C ASN A 367 -1.02 4.40 4.60
N LEU A 368 -2.11 5.12 4.90
CA LEU A 368 -3.44 4.81 4.34
C LEU A 368 -3.82 5.68 3.14
N GLY A 369 -3.07 6.76 2.88
CA GLY A 369 -3.47 7.77 1.91
C GLY A 369 -4.88 8.29 2.19
N THR A 370 -5.70 8.34 1.15
CA THR A 370 -7.14 8.67 1.24
C THR A 370 -8.05 7.45 1.16
N ALA A 371 -7.47 6.25 1.12
CA ALA A 371 -8.21 5.01 0.94
C ALA A 371 -9.17 4.71 2.10
N GLY A 372 -10.31 4.08 1.77
CA GLY A 372 -11.18 3.48 2.79
C GLY A 372 -10.56 2.22 3.40
N VAL A 373 -10.98 1.85 4.61
CA VAL A 373 -10.55 0.61 5.27
C VAL A 373 -11.76 -0.26 5.59
N ALA A 374 -11.88 -1.40 4.90
CA ALA A 374 -12.84 -2.45 5.24
C ALA A 374 -12.16 -3.47 6.15
N ASN A 375 -12.39 -3.34 7.46
CA ASN A 375 -11.70 -4.09 8.50
C ASN A 375 -12.59 -5.21 9.06
N ASP A 376 -12.35 -6.46 8.66
CA ASP A 376 -12.93 -7.65 9.30
C ASP A 376 -11.89 -8.41 10.15
N GLY A 377 -10.62 -8.01 10.11
CA GLY A 377 -9.53 -8.47 10.97
C GLY A 377 -9.20 -7.47 12.08
N THR A 378 -7.94 -7.05 12.16
CA THR A 378 -7.49 -6.01 13.10
C THR A 378 -6.81 -4.86 12.36
N LEU A 379 -7.26 -3.63 12.62
CA LEU A 379 -6.56 -2.41 12.20
C LEU A 379 -5.81 -1.82 13.39
N THR A 380 -4.49 -1.84 13.34
CA THR A 380 -3.62 -1.25 14.36
C THR A 380 -3.05 0.08 13.89
N VAL A 381 -3.37 1.15 14.61
CA VAL A 381 -2.83 2.51 14.36
C VAL A 381 -1.82 2.84 15.46
N ASN A 382 -0.54 2.81 15.10
CA ASN A 382 0.59 3.04 16.00
C ASN A 382 1.14 4.46 15.86
N THR A 383 0.71 5.37 16.71
CA THR A 383 1.06 6.79 16.60
C THR A 383 2.25 7.15 17.48
N ALA A 384 3.42 7.43 16.90
CA ALA A 384 4.54 8.03 17.62
C ALA A 384 4.32 9.53 17.92
N THR A 385 3.66 10.22 16.98
CA THR A 385 3.27 11.64 17.05
C THR A 385 1.77 11.79 16.79
N ASP A 386 1.23 13.00 16.97
CA ASP A 386 -0.19 13.24 16.79
C ASP A 386 -0.62 13.12 15.33
N TRP A 387 -1.76 12.46 15.09
CA TRP A 387 -2.32 12.19 13.76
C TRP A 387 -3.84 12.42 13.77
N THR A 388 -4.37 13.06 12.71
CA THR A 388 -5.81 13.01 12.35
C THR A 388 -6.13 11.93 11.32
N LEU A 389 -6.89 10.90 11.71
CA LEU A 389 -7.42 9.88 10.79
C LEU A 389 -8.77 10.37 10.21
N ALA A 390 -8.76 10.69 8.91
CA ALA A 390 -9.95 11.11 8.17
C ALA A 390 -10.58 9.96 7.37
N ASN A 391 -9.85 8.88 7.16
CA ASN A 391 -10.28 7.70 6.41
C ASN A 391 -11.54 7.08 7.04
N ALA A 392 -12.43 6.57 6.21
CA ALA A 392 -13.59 5.80 6.67
C ALA A 392 -13.14 4.37 7.03
N VAL A 393 -13.51 3.91 8.22
CA VAL A 393 -13.27 2.53 8.68
C VAL A 393 -14.61 1.82 8.88
N SER A 394 -14.79 0.68 8.23
CA SER A 394 -15.99 -0.19 8.29
C SER A 394 -15.61 -1.64 8.58
N GLY A 395 -16.59 -2.55 8.67
CA GLY A 395 -16.36 -4.00 8.84
C GLY A 395 -16.54 -4.48 10.29
N SER A 396 -16.38 -5.78 10.53
CA SER A 396 -16.64 -6.38 11.86
C SER A 396 -15.41 -6.48 12.77
N GLY A 397 -14.25 -6.07 12.29
CA GLY A 397 -12.96 -6.23 12.94
C GLY A 397 -12.64 -5.20 14.02
N ASP A 398 -11.58 -5.47 14.78
CA ASP A 398 -11.15 -4.65 15.90
C ASP A 398 -10.30 -3.45 15.47
N PHE A 399 -10.42 -2.36 16.22
CA PHE A 399 -9.62 -1.15 16.05
C PHE A 399 -8.66 -0.98 17.25
N VAL A 400 -7.36 -0.93 16.98
CA VAL A 400 -6.33 -0.82 18.03
C VAL A 400 -5.57 0.48 17.88
N LYS A 401 -5.67 1.35 18.89
CA LYS A 401 -4.83 2.53 19.06
C LYS A 401 -3.65 2.20 19.98
N GLN A 402 -2.43 2.36 19.46
CA GLN A 402 -1.20 2.25 20.25
C GLN A 402 -0.24 3.40 19.96
N GLY A 403 0.91 3.42 20.64
CA GLY A 403 1.88 4.51 20.57
C GLY A 403 1.47 5.72 21.43
N THR A 404 2.43 6.63 21.66
CA THR A 404 2.32 7.74 22.61
C THR A 404 1.54 8.94 22.10
N GLY A 405 1.44 9.12 20.78
CA GLY A 405 0.74 10.24 20.15
C GLY A 405 -0.78 10.20 20.34
N ALA A 406 -1.42 11.34 20.10
CA ALA A 406 -2.86 11.45 20.00
C ALA A 406 -3.35 11.07 18.59
N LEU A 407 -4.36 10.19 18.52
CA LEU A 407 -5.08 9.90 17.29
C LEU A 407 -6.44 10.60 17.33
N THR A 408 -6.64 11.58 16.46
CA THR A 408 -7.91 12.27 16.28
C THR A 408 -8.70 11.63 15.15
N LEU A 409 -9.86 11.05 15.46
CA LEU A 409 -10.77 10.50 14.45
C LEU A 409 -11.71 11.61 13.96
N THR A 410 -11.66 11.91 12.66
CA THR A 410 -12.58 12.86 12.01
C THR A 410 -13.45 12.20 10.94
N GLY A 411 -13.05 11.00 10.48
CA GLY A 411 -13.86 10.16 9.59
C GLY A 411 -15.14 9.65 10.26
N THR A 412 -16.06 9.16 9.44
CA THR A 412 -17.23 8.41 9.92
C THR A 412 -16.84 6.95 9.97
N ASN A 413 -16.72 6.40 11.18
CA ASN A 413 -16.38 5.01 11.37
C ASN A 413 -17.65 4.21 11.67
N THR A 414 -17.84 3.11 10.94
CA THR A 414 -18.99 2.21 11.01
C THR A 414 -18.58 0.77 11.25
N TYR A 415 -17.33 0.53 11.68
CA TYR A 415 -16.92 -0.80 12.11
C TYR A 415 -17.72 -1.23 13.35
N THR A 416 -17.88 -2.52 13.58
CA THR A 416 -18.68 -3.05 14.69
C THR A 416 -17.89 -3.86 15.72
N GLY A 417 -16.60 -4.10 15.47
CA GLY A 417 -15.69 -4.72 16.44
C GLY A 417 -15.33 -3.77 17.60
N GLY A 418 -14.51 -4.27 18.53
CA GLY A 418 -14.11 -3.50 19.71
C GLY A 418 -13.04 -2.45 19.42
N THR A 419 -12.89 -1.50 20.34
CA THR A 419 -11.78 -0.54 20.34
C THR A 419 -10.83 -0.82 21.50
N ALA A 420 -9.54 -0.98 21.22
CA ALA A 420 -8.50 -1.03 22.25
C ALA A 420 -7.62 0.22 22.19
N ILE A 421 -7.47 0.91 23.32
CA ILE A 421 -6.54 2.04 23.49
C ILE A 421 -5.43 1.57 24.42
N ILE A 422 -4.33 1.10 23.83
CA ILE A 422 -3.17 0.57 24.56
C ILE A 422 -2.30 1.71 25.10
N GLY A 423 -2.32 2.89 24.45
CA GLY A 423 -1.54 4.04 24.87
C GLY A 423 -1.85 5.32 24.10
N GLY A 424 -1.36 6.44 24.63
CA GLY A 424 -1.62 7.77 24.11
C GLY A 424 -3.10 8.17 24.27
N MET A 425 -3.56 9.05 23.38
CA MET A 425 -4.96 9.52 23.36
C MET A 425 -5.66 9.05 22.09
N LEU A 426 -6.91 8.59 22.21
CA LEU A 426 -7.87 8.50 21.13
C LEU A 426 -8.90 9.61 21.30
N GLN A 427 -8.94 10.56 20.36
CA GLN A 427 -9.90 11.67 20.38
C GLN A 427 -10.96 11.47 19.30
N LEU A 428 -12.23 11.58 19.68
CA LEU A 428 -13.37 11.51 18.79
C LEU A 428 -13.81 12.93 18.42
N GLY A 429 -13.63 13.29 17.14
CA GLY A 429 -13.93 14.61 16.62
C GLY A 429 -12.83 15.65 16.87
N ASN A 430 -12.98 16.81 16.24
CA ASN A 430 -12.07 17.96 16.34
C ASN A 430 -12.84 19.27 16.61
N GLY A 431 -13.95 19.18 17.34
CA GLY A 431 -14.91 20.26 17.57
C GLY A 431 -16.08 20.29 16.57
N GLY A 432 -16.05 19.49 15.51
CA GLY A 432 -17.16 19.27 14.58
C GLY A 432 -18.19 18.26 15.07
N THR A 433 -18.97 17.72 14.13
CA THR A 433 -20.01 16.69 14.34
C THR A 433 -19.63 15.34 13.74
N THR A 434 -18.36 15.14 13.40
CA THR A 434 -17.82 13.89 12.86
C THR A 434 -16.76 13.33 13.81
N GLY A 435 -16.29 12.11 13.54
CA GLY A 435 -15.48 11.34 14.48
C GLY A 435 -16.35 10.52 15.41
N SER A 436 -16.29 9.20 15.24
CA SER A 436 -17.04 8.22 16.03
C SER A 436 -16.23 6.93 16.16
N ILE A 437 -16.60 6.13 17.15
CA ILE A 437 -16.31 4.70 17.28
C ILE A 437 -17.62 3.99 17.64
N VAL A 438 -17.64 2.67 17.51
CA VAL A 438 -18.78 1.82 17.88
C VAL A 438 -18.25 0.66 18.72
N GLY A 439 -19.10 0.09 19.58
CA GLY A 439 -18.75 -1.06 20.41
C GLY A 439 -17.97 -0.71 21.68
N ASP A 440 -17.57 -1.74 22.40
CA ASP A 440 -16.88 -1.62 23.68
C ASP A 440 -15.46 -1.08 23.51
N VAL A 441 -14.97 -0.38 24.55
CA VAL A 441 -13.65 0.22 24.61
C VAL A 441 -12.86 -0.35 25.78
N ALA A 442 -11.76 -1.04 25.48
CA ALA A 442 -10.71 -1.34 26.45
C ALA A 442 -9.71 -0.17 26.48
N ASN A 443 -9.73 0.64 27.53
CA ASN A 443 -8.99 1.89 27.62
C ASN A 443 -7.89 1.84 28.69
N ASP A 444 -6.63 1.78 28.26
CA ASP A 444 -5.44 1.95 29.11
C ASP A 444 -4.72 3.30 28.85
N GLY A 445 -5.23 4.11 27.93
CA GLY A 445 -4.72 5.44 27.61
C GLY A 445 -5.69 6.56 28.01
N THR A 446 -6.06 7.39 27.04
CA THR A 446 -7.13 8.40 27.21
C THR A 446 -8.12 8.33 26.06
N LEU A 447 -9.41 8.20 26.37
CA LEU A 447 -10.50 8.41 25.43
C LEU A 447 -11.06 9.82 25.60
N ALA A 448 -11.01 10.64 24.55
CA ALA A 448 -11.48 12.02 24.57
C ALA A 448 -12.63 12.27 23.60
N PHE A 449 -13.69 12.92 24.05
CA PHE A 449 -14.83 13.34 23.24
C PHE A 449 -14.73 14.84 22.93
N SER A 450 -14.51 15.17 21.65
CA SER A 450 -14.35 16.53 21.14
C SER A 450 -15.36 16.81 20.02
N ARG A 451 -16.64 16.69 20.36
CA ARG A 451 -17.77 16.93 19.45
C ARG A 451 -18.58 18.16 19.89
N SER A 452 -19.22 18.83 18.94
CA SER A 452 -20.10 19.99 19.20
C SER A 452 -21.59 19.66 19.29
N ASP A 453 -21.98 18.45 18.87
CA ASP A 453 -23.36 17.98 18.89
C ASP A 453 -23.66 17.04 20.08
N ARG A 454 -24.89 16.51 20.12
CA ARG A 454 -25.27 15.46 21.06
C ARG A 454 -24.88 14.11 20.49
N PHE A 455 -24.00 13.39 21.17
CA PHE A 455 -23.49 12.07 20.77
C PHE A 455 -23.83 11.04 21.84
N ALA A 456 -24.58 9.99 21.47
CA ALA A 456 -24.86 8.88 22.36
C ALA A 456 -23.80 7.80 22.19
N PHE A 457 -23.26 7.32 23.31
CA PHE A 457 -22.31 6.23 23.38
C PHE A 457 -22.85 5.14 24.31
N ASP A 458 -22.93 3.92 23.80
CA ASP A 458 -23.56 2.76 24.45
C ASP A 458 -22.58 1.65 24.81
N GLY A 459 -21.43 1.55 24.12
CA GLY A 459 -20.37 0.60 24.43
C GLY A 459 -19.79 0.76 25.84
N GLU A 460 -19.45 -0.35 26.49
CA GLU A 460 -18.78 -0.31 27.79
C GLU A 460 -17.40 0.33 27.64
N ILE A 461 -17.01 1.20 28.57
CA ILE A 461 -15.63 1.70 28.66
C ILE A 461 -15.02 1.03 29.90
N SER A 462 -13.94 0.28 29.69
CA SER A 462 -13.25 -0.49 30.72
C SER A 462 -11.76 -0.12 30.77
N GLY A 463 -11.02 -0.62 31.76
CA GLY A 463 -9.57 -0.45 31.87
C GLY A 463 -9.12 0.66 32.85
N ALA A 464 -7.81 0.91 32.89
CA ALA A 464 -7.20 1.84 33.84
C ALA A 464 -7.06 3.28 33.30
N GLY A 465 -7.42 3.49 32.04
CA GLY A 465 -7.28 4.76 31.33
C GLY A 465 -8.31 5.81 31.73
N GLN A 466 -8.10 7.03 31.23
CA GLN A 466 -8.93 8.20 31.52
C GLN A 466 -9.99 8.45 30.45
N VAL A 467 -11.10 9.07 30.84
CA VAL A 467 -12.10 9.63 29.92
C VAL A 467 -12.11 11.15 30.01
N ARG A 468 -12.19 11.84 28.87
CA ARG A 468 -12.23 13.31 28.81
C ARG A 468 -13.39 13.82 27.96
N GLN A 469 -14.20 14.71 28.51
CA GLN A 469 -15.13 15.54 27.74
C GLN A 469 -14.46 16.90 27.48
N ILE A 470 -14.13 17.19 26.23
CA ILE A 470 -13.41 18.41 25.82
C ILE A 470 -14.14 19.22 24.73
N GLY A 471 -15.16 18.63 24.09
CA GLY A 471 -16.02 19.30 23.12
C GLY A 471 -17.16 20.08 23.78
N ALA A 472 -17.66 21.11 23.07
CA ALA A 472 -18.76 21.94 23.53
C ALA A 472 -20.14 21.25 23.52
N GLY A 473 -20.24 20.09 22.87
CA GLY A 473 -21.47 19.31 22.74
C GLY A 473 -21.84 18.52 24.00
N THR A 474 -22.73 17.54 23.84
CA THR A 474 -23.17 16.63 24.90
C THR A 474 -22.83 15.19 24.56
N THR A 475 -21.96 14.57 25.34
CA THR A 475 -21.74 13.11 25.26
C THR A 475 -22.68 12.43 26.24
N VAL A 476 -23.49 11.48 25.77
CA VAL A 476 -24.45 10.72 26.56
C VAL A 476 -23.95 9.31 26.74
N LEU A 477 -23.53 8.98 27.94
CA LEU A 477 -23.13 7.65 28.36
C LEU A 477 -24.38 6.88 28.79
N THR A 478 -24.84 5.96 27.94
CA THR A 478 -26.10 5.23 28.14
C THR A 478 -25.92 3.87 28.82
N GLY A 479 -24.69 3.34 28.84
CA GLY A 479 -24.31 2.11 29.52
C GLY A 479 -23.67 2.35 30.89
N ASP A 480 -23.35 1.26 31.59
CA ASP A 480 -22.52 1.30 32.79
C ASP A 480 -21.06 1.06 32.41
N HIS A 481 -20.17 1.94 32.85
CA HIS A 481 -18.76 1.92 32.46
C HIS A 481 -17.86 1.61 33.68
N THR A 482 -16.89 0.72 33.50
CA THR A 482 -16.07 0.13 34.57
C THR A 482 -14.65 0.70 34.67
N TYR A 483 -14.28 1.64 33.80
CA TYR A 483 -12.96 2.26 33.84
C TYR A 483 -12.67 2.99 35.16
N THR A 484 -11.41 2.91 35.61
CA THR A 484 -11.00 3.40 36.94
C THR A 484 -10.11 4.64 36.89
N GLY A 485 -9.54 4.98 35.73
CA GLY A 485 -8.57 6.08 35.60
C GLY A 485 -9.12 7.48 35.80
N GLY A 486 -10.45 7.63 35.91
CA GLY A 486 -11.12 8.89 36.17
C GLY A 486 -11.64 9.61 34.92
N THR A 487 -12.43 10.66 35.17
CA THR A 487 -13.17 11.42 34.18
C THR A 487 -12.92 12.91 34.37
N THR A 488 -12.44 13.60 33.33
CA THR A 488 -12.31 15.06 33.33
C THR A 488 -13.28 15.69 32.33
N ILE A 489 -14.08 16.63 32.80
CA ILE A 489 -15.05 17.39 31.98
C ILE A 489 -14.54 18.84 31.91
N SER A 490 -13.87 19.17 30.82
CA SER A 490 -13.26 20.49 30.59
C SER A 490 -14.21 21.48 29.92
N ALA A 491 -15.11 20.99 29.06
CA ALA A 491 -16.09 21.77 28.31
C ALA A 491 -17.37 20.96 28.06
N GLY A 492 -18.45 21.64 27.66
CA GLY A 492 -19.70 20.97 27.26
C GLY A 492 -20.33 20.14 28.37
N THR A 493 -21.04 19.08 27.99
CA THR A 493 -21.76 18.21 28.94
C THR A 493 -21.34 16.74 28.76
N LEU A 494 -21.01 16.08 29.86
CA LEU A 494 -21.04 14.62 29.95
C LEU A 494 -22.31 14.23 30.71
N GLN A 495 -23.19 13.50 30.04
CA GLN A 495 -24.47 13.06 30.58
C GLN A 495 -24.42 11.58 30.92
N LEU A 496 -24.79 11.23 32.16
CA LEU A 496 -24.96 9.86 32.63
C LEU A 496 -26.43 9.47 32.52
N GLY A 497 -26.72 8.47 31.68
CA GLY A 497 -28.06 7.98 31.37
C GLY A 497 -28.83 8.87 30.40
N ASN A 498 -30.03 8.42 30.05
CA ASN A 498 -30.94 9.08 29.09
C ASN A 498 -32.34 9.35 29.69
N GLY A 499 -32.45 9.40 31.02
CA GLY A 499 -33.71 9.60 31.74
C GLY A 499 -34.58 8.33 31.90
N ALA A 500 -34.26 7.22 31.22
CA ALA A 500 -34.98 5.95 31.35
C ALA A 500 -34.07 4.73 31.60
N GLY A 501 -32.79 4.80 31.22
CA GLY A 501 -31.82 3.71 31.32
C GLY A 501 -30.86 3.77 32.51
N THR A 502 -29.86 2.88 32.47
CA THR A 502 -28.66 2.92 33.32
C THR A 502 -27.68 3.98 32.80
N GLY A 503 -26.49 4.09 33.39
CA GLY A 503 -25.60 5.23 33.18
C GLY A 503 -24.77 5.47 34.43
N ASN A 504 -23.62 4.81 34.50
CA ASN A 504 -22.71 4.91 35.64
C ASN A 504 -21.25 4.94 35.17
N ILE A 505 -20.39 5.59 35.94
CA ILE A 505 -18.94 5.58 35.76
C ILE A 505 -18.28 5.26 37.10
N VAL A 506 -17.15 4.56 37.11
CA VAL A 506 -16.47 4.13 38.34
C VAL A 506 -15.39 5.12 38.77
N GLY A 507 -14.49 5.54 37.87
CA GLY A 507 -13.39 6.44 38.21
C GLY A 507 -13.83 7.82 38.76
N ASP A 508 -12.90 8.51 39.43
CA ASP A 508 -13.09 9.85 39.99
C ASP A 508 -13.56 10.87 38.96
N ILE A 509 -14.25 11.92 39.39
CA ILE A 509 -14.81 12.95 38.50
C ILE A 509 -14.21 14.32 38.82
N ARG A 510 -13.69 14.97 37.78
CA ARG A 510 -13.30 16.38 37.81
C ARG A 510 -14.15 17.19 36.83
N VAL A 511 -14.93 18.14 37.33
CA VAL A 511 -15.73 19.06 36.52
C VAL A 511 -15.08 20.44 36.53
N GLU A 512 -14.43 20.82 35.44
CA GLU A 512 -13.78 22.13 35.32
C GLU A 512 -14.82 23.23 35.04
N ALA A 513 -14.43 24.50 35.17
CA ALA A 513 -15.37 25.64 35.10
C ALA A 513 -16.23 25.69 33.82
N GLY A 514 -15.72 25.17 32.69
CA GLY A 514 -16.46 25.11 31.42
C GLY A 514 -17.30 23.85 31.22
N GLY A 515 -17.20 22.88 32.14
CA GLY A 515 -17.81 21.56 32.04
C GLY A 515 -19.09 21.41 32.85
N THR A 516 -19.95 20.51 32.38
CA THR A 516 -21.16 20.06 33.09
C THR A 516 -21.17 18.54 33.18
N LEU A 517 -21.34 18.00 34.38
CA LEU A 517 -21.81 16.63 34.60
C LEU A 517 -23.34 16.68 34.70
N ALA A 518 -24.05 16.03 33.78
CA ALA A 518 -25.49 15.87 33.84
C ALA A 518 -25.85 14.45 34.31
N VAL A 519 -26.68 14.33 35.33
CA VAL A 519 -27.19 13.05 35.83
C VAL A 519 -28.67 12.98 35.45
N GLU A 520 -29.00 12.24 34.41
CA GLU A 520 -30.36 12.09 33.89
C GLU A 520 -30.85 10.64 34.05
N ARG A 521 -31.60 10.38 35.12
CA ARG A 521 -31.99 9.04 35.55
C ARG A 521 -33.50 8.93 35.76
N GLY A 522 -34.05 7.74 35.48
CA GLY A 522 -35.45 7.43 35.77
C GLY A 522 -35.73 7.05 37.24
N GLY A 523 -34.68 6.87 38.04
CA GLY A 523 -34.72 6.36 39.41
C GLY A 523 -33.80 7.13 40.36
N ALA A 524 -33.82 6.76 41.64
CA ALA A 524 -32.89 7.32 42.62
C ALA A 524 -31.43 7.01 42.23
N PHE A 525 -30.53 7.94 42.54
CA PHE A 525 -29.12 7.83 42.20
C PHE A 525 -28.23 8.34 43.33
N THR A 526 -27.19 7.57 43.64
CA THR A 526 -26.14 7.98 44.59
C THR A 526 -24.83 8.10 43.82
N LEU A 527 -24.23 9.29 43.82
CA LEU A 527 -22.94 9.51 43.17
C LEU A 527 -21.81 8.95 44.04
N GLY A 528 -21.23 7.83 43.60
CA GLY A 528 -20.21 7.06 44.31
C GLY A 528 -18.76 7.42 43.95
N ASN A 529 -18.52 8.59 43.36
CA ASN A 529 -17.22 8.99 42.82
C ASN A 529 -16.66 10.14 43.64
N ALA A 530 -15.34 10.17 43.87
CA ALA A 530 -14.69 11.37 44.37
C ALA A 530 -14.92 12.52 43.36
N LEU A 531 -15.41 13.66 43.86
CA LEU A 531 -15.84 14.77 43.02
C LEU A 531 -15.01 16.02 43.32
N SER A 532 -14.48 16.64 42.27
CA SER A 532 -13.70 17.88 42.37
C SER A 532 -13.96 18.84 41.22
N GLY A 533 -13.47 20.07 41.38
CA GLY A 533 -13.53 21.11 40.36
C GLY A 533 -14.58 22.18 40.68
N SER A 534 -14.83 23.05 39.71
CA SER A 534 -15.61 24.28 39.86
C SER A 534 -16.73 24.44 38.83
N GLY A 535 -17.00 23.39 38.04
CA GLY A 535 -18.05 23.39 37.02
C GLY A 535 -19.44 23.11 37.59
N LEU A 536 -20.33 22.62 36.73
CA LEU A 536 -21.72 22.35 37.06
C LEU A 536 -21.97 20.84 37.20
N VAL A 537 -22.66 20.43 38.26
CA VAL A 537 -23.32 19.13 38.35
C VAL A 537 -24.83 19.39 38.30
N ALA A 538 -25.50 18.92 37.26
CA ALA A 538 -26.94 19.07 37.07
C ALA A 538 -27.65 17.72 37.26
N THR A 539 -28.77 17.69 37.98
CA THR A 539 -29.49 16.44 38.28
C THR A 539 -30.96 16.49 37.84
N ASP A 540 -31.40 15.46 37.13
CA ASP A 540 -32.81 15.11 36.90
C ASP A 540 -32.97 13.61 37.12
N THR A 541 -33.45 13.24 38.30
CA THR A 541 -33.71 11.85 38.71
C THR A 541 -35.20 11.51 38.59
N ASN A 542 -35.95 12.23 37.74
CA ASN A 542 -37.38 12.04 37.56
C ASN A 542 -38.22 12.17 38.84
N GLY A 543 -37.84 13.12 39.69
CA GLY A 543 -38.46 13.37 40.99
C GLY A 543 -38.05 12.38 42.08
N GLN A 544 -37.09 11.50 41.82
CA GLN A 544 -36.51 10.59 42.81
C GLN A 544 -35.32 11.24 43.53
N ARG A 545 -34.70 10.51 44.45
CA ARG A 545 -33.59 11.03 45.24
C ARG A 545 -32.27 11.09 44.45
N PHE A 546 -31.54 12.19 44.58
CA PHE A 546 -30.12 12.25 44.30
C PHE A 546 -29.37 12.37 45.64
N ASP A 547 -28.34 11.55 45.84
CA ASP A 547 -27.46 11.63 47.02
C ASP A 547 -25.98 11.55 46.60
N PHE A 548 -25.11 12.01 47.49
CA PHE A 548 -23.68 11.74 47.44
C PHE A 548 -23.34 10.55 48.35
N ASP A 549 -22.36 9.77 47.93
CA ASP A 549 -21.72 8.76 48.79
C ASP A 549 -20.57 9.38 49.60
N THR A 550 -20.14 8.69 50.65
CA THR A 550 -18.97 9.08 51.46
C THR A 550 -17.68 9.25 50.63
N THR A 551 -17.55 8.52 49.52
CA THR A 551 -16.45 8.64 48.56
C THR A 551 -16.39 9.98 47.83
N THR A 552 -17.49 10.72 47.74
CA THR A 552 -17.52 12.03 47.06
C THR A 552 -16.54 13.03 47.66
N GLY A 553 -16.35 13.01 48.99
CA GLY A 553 -15.50 13.98 49.69
C GLY A 553 -16.07 15.40 49.63
N ASP A 554 -15.26 16.40 49.95
CA ASP A 554 -15.62 17.82 50.08
C ASP A 554 -14.86 18.76 49.12
N ALA A 555 -14.18 18.18 48.12
CA ALA A 555 -13.28 18.88 47.20
C ALA A 555 -13.99 19.61 46.04
N PHE A 556 -15.30 19.38 45.86
CA PHE A 556 -16.08 20.08 44.85
C PHE A 556 -16.38 21.51 45.30
N ALA A 557 -16.01 22.47 44.46
CA ALA A 557 -16.21 23.91 44.70
C ALA A 557 -17.08 24.55 43.60
N GLY A 558 -17.78 23.72 42.82
CA GLY A 558 -18.67 24.15 41.75
C GLY A 558 -20.10 24.35 42.22
N THR A 559 -21.04 24.18 41.30
CA THR A 559 -22.49 24.25 41.58
C THR A 559 -23.14 22.88 41.44
N LEU A 560 -23.86 22.43 42.47
CA LEU A 560 -24.85 21.37 42.33
C LEU A 560 -26.20 22.01 42.02
N ALA A 561 -26.63 21.91 40.76
CA ALA A 561 -27.95 22.28 40.30
C ALA A 561 -28.91 21.10 40.46
N VAL A 562 -29.77 21.17 41.48
CA VAL A 562 -30.82 20.17 41.70
C VAL A 562 -32.01 20.57 40.83
N GLY A 563 -32.21 19.85 39.73
CA GLY A 563 -33.34 20.00 38.82
C GLY A 563 -34.54 19.22 39.31
N ARG A 564 -35.11 18.36 38.46
CA ARG A 564 -36.30 17.57 38.81
C ARG A 564 -35.94 16.36 39.67
N SER A 565 -35.46 16.63 40.88
CA SER A 565 -34.87 15.66 41.81
C SER A 565 -35.23 16.02 43.27
N GLN A 566 -35.26 15.02 44.14
CA GLN A 566 -35.29 15.21 45.60
C GLN A 566 -33.86 15.20 46.14
N PHE A 567 -33.56 16.05 47.12
CA PHE A 567 -32.24 16.12 47.76
C PHE A 567 -32.38 16.36 49.28
N ASP A 568 -31.86 15.45 50.09
CA ASP A 568 -31.84 15.64 51.54
C ASP A 568 -30.52 16.33 51.94
N LEU A 569 -30.56 17.63 52.23
CA LEU A 569 -29.41 18.38 52.71
C LEU A 569 -29.13 18.02 54.17
N SER A 570 -28.40 16.93 54.37
CA SER A 570 -27.96 16.43 55.67
C SER A 570 -26.74 15.50 55.54
N GLY A 571 -25.98 15.30 56.61
CA GLY A 571 -24.90 14.30 56.67
C GLY A 571 -23.90 14.42 55.52
N VAL A 572 -23.72 13.32 54.77
CA VAL A 572 -22.79 13.24 53.62
C VAL A 572 -23.09 14.29 52.56
N ASN A 573 -24.38 14.54 52.27
CA ASN A 573 -24.79 15.53 51.28
C ASN A 573 -24.36 16.95 51.69
N THR A 574 -24.43 17.27 52.98
CA THR A 574 -23.93 18.55 53.51
C THR A 574 -22.40 18.61 53.43
N THR A 575 -21.70 17.54 53.81
CA THR A 575 -20.24 17.47 53.74
C THR A 575 -19.73 17.69 52.30
N ALA A 576 -20.36 17.05 51.31
CA ALA A 576 -19.99 17.19 49.90
C ALA A 576 -20.14 18.62 49.36
N LEU A 577 -21.00 19.43 49.99
CA LEU A 577 -21.29 20.79 49.59
C LEU A 577 -20.56 21.86 50.43
N THR A 578 -19.63 21.46 51.31
CA THR A 578 -18.90 22.39 52.20
C THR A 578 -18.27 23.57 51.44
N SER A 579 -17.75 23.32 50.24
CA SER A 579 -17.13 24.33 49.36
C SER A 579 -17.95 24.67 48.12
N ALA A 580 -19.09 24.01 47.91
CA ALA A 580 -19.90 24.11 46.69
C ALA A 580 -21.14 24.99 46.89
N THR A 581 -21.69 25.45 45.77
CA THR A 581 -23.01 26.11 45.74
C THR A 581 -24.10 25.08 45.49
N LEU A 582 -25.11 25.03 46.37
CA LEU A 582 -26.36 24.32 46.12
C LEU A 582 -27.34 25.25 45.39
N ARG A 583 -27.82 24.86 44.22
CA ARG A 583 -28.82 25.60 43.47
C ARG A 583 -30.12 24.80 43.37
N ALA A 584 -31.20 25.33 43.94
CA ALA A 584 -32.51 24.72 43.91
C ALA A 584 -33.27 25.16 42.64
N ASP A 585 -33.14 24.39 41.56
CA ASP A 585 -33.80 24.68 40.29
C ASP A 585 -35.27 24.22 40.29
N THR A 586 -36.05 24.70 39.32
CA THR A 586 -37.48 24.38 39.18
C THR A 586 -37.72 22.87 39.14
N GLY A 587 -38.66 22.40 39.97
CA GLY A 587 -39.00 20.98 40.09
C GLY A 587 -38.21 20.22 41.16
N SER A 588 -37.22 20.87 41.80
CA SER A 588 -36.52 20.29 42.95
C SER A 588 -37.35 20.34 44.23
N VAL A 589 -37.13 19.34 45.08
CA VAL A 589 -37.55 19.34 46.48
C VAL A 589 -36.32 19.06 47.34
N ILE A 590 -35.87 20.06 48.08
CA ILE A 590 -34.71 19.96 48.96
C ILE A 590 -35.19 19.96 50.41
N THR A 591 -34.99 18.84 51.11
CA THR A 591 -35.32 18.72 52.54
C THR A 591 -34.09 19.05 53.37
N VAL A 592 -34.19 20.04 54.25
CA VAL A 592 -33.08 20.42 55.14
C VAL A 592 -33.17 19.60 56.43
N GLY A 593 -32.13 18.83 56.73
CA GLY A 593 -32.06 18.05 57.97
C GLY A 593 -31.88 18.93 59.21
N ASP A 594 -32.28 18.41 60.37
CA ASP A 594 -32.07 19.08 61.66
C ASP A 594 -30.58 19.37 61.93
N GLY A 595 -30.31 20.47 62.62
CA GLY A 595 -28.97 20.99 62.87
C GLY A 595 -28.50 21.99 61.82
N ASN A 596 -27.24 22.41 61.95
CA ASN A 596 -26.62 23.38 61.04
C ASN A 596 -26.01 22.67 59.83
N GLN A 597 -26.64 22.84 58.67
CA GLN A 597 -26.12 22.37 57.39
C GLN A 597 -25.20 23.44 56.80
N SER A 598 -23.88 23.23 56.89
CA SER A 598 -22.89 24.22 56.42
C SER A 598 -22.44 23.91 54.99
N ILE A 599 -22.71 24.82 54.06
CA ILE A 599 -22.38 24.70 52.63
C ILE A 599 -21.68 25.96 52.12
N GLY A 600 -21.06 25.91 50.94
CA GLY A 600 -20.33 27.04 50.36
C GLY A 600 -21.26 28.18 49.90
N GLY A 601 -22.28 27.82 49.12
CA GLY A 601 -23.28 28.74 48.55
C GLY A 601 -24.69 28.14 48.53
N LEU A 602 -25.71 28.98 48.51
CA LEU A 602 -27.11 28.60 48.28
C LEU A 602 -27.74 29.57 47.27
N THR A 603 -28.35 29.03 46.22
CA THR A 603 -29.10 29.80 45.22
C THR A 603 -30.52 29.24 45.09
N LEU A 604 -31.53 30.10 45.18
CA LEU A 604 -32.95 29.72 45.02
C LEU A 604 -33.45 30.06 43.62
N ASN A 605 -33.63 29.05 42.77
CA ASN A 605 -33.98 29.22 41.36
C ASN A 605 -35.30 28.50 40.98
N GLY A 606 -36.32 28.71 41.82
CA GLY A 606 -37.67 28.16 41.62
C GLY A 606 -37.91 26.76 42.20
N GLY A 607 -36.90 26.17 42.85
CA GLY A 607 -37.04 24.93 43.62
C GLY A 607 -37.77 25.10 44.95
N THR A 608 -38.20 23.98 45.54
CA THR A 608 -38.82 23.96 46.88
C THR A 608 -37.77 23.61 47.94
N MET A 609 -37.62 24.46 48.95
CA MET A 609 -36.84 24.15 50.17
C MET A 609 -37.81 23.82 51.31
N VAL A 610 -37.62 22.67 51.96
CA VAL A 610 -38.43 22.21 53.08
C VAL A 610 -37.61 22.30 54.36
N PHE A 611 -38.06 23.15 55.28
CA PHE A 611 -37.46 23.33 56.59
C PHE A 611 -38.37 22.73 57.68
N ASN A 612 -37.77 22.13 58.69
CA ASN A 612 -38.43 21.69 59.91
C ASN A 612 -38.60 22.89 60.87
N ALA A 613 -39.73 23.58 60.75
CA ALA A 613 -40.11 24.69 61.62
C ALA A 613 -41.56 24.53 62.08
N THR A 614 -41.80 24.72 63.38
CA THR A 614 -43.18 24.74 63.93
C THR A 614 -43.58 26.17 64.26
N LEU A 615 -44.58 26.69 63.54
CA LEU A 615 -45.18 28.00 63.83
C LEU A 615 -46.37 27.86 64.80
N PRO A 616 -46.56 28.79 65.77
CA PRO A 616 -45.79 30.02 65.98
C PRO A 616 -44.57 29.88 66.91
N ASP A 617 -44.31 28.68 67.45
CA ASP A 617 -43.41 28.47 68.61
C ASP A 617 -41.92 28.65 68.32
N GLN A 618 -41.50 28.60 67.04
CA GLN A 618 -40.10 28.70 66.64
C GLN A 618 -39.80 29.96 65.81
N THR A 619 -38.75 30.69 66.21
CA THR A 619 -38.18 31.82 65.46
C THR A 619 -36.97 31.42 64.60
N VAL A 620 -36.38 30.26 64.89
CA VAL A 620 -35.33 29.60 64.10
C VAL A 620 -35.73 28.14 63.95
N ALA A 621 -35.76 27.64 62.72
CA ALA A 621 -36.04 26.25 62.41
C ALA A 621 -35.01 25.31 63.06
N THR A 622 -35.41 24.08 63.42
CA THR A 622 -34.45 23.07 63.90
C THR A 622 -33.49 22.65 62.79
N SER A 623 -33.94 22.72 61.54
CA SER A 623 -33.12 22.62 60.33
C SER A 623 -32.62 24.01 59.89
N LEU A 624 -31.32 24.26 59.89
CA LEU A 624 -30.75 25.56 59.50
C LEU A 624 -29.68 25.38 58.43
N VAL A 625 -29.72 26.19 57.37
CA VAL A 625 -28.63 26.26 56.39
C VAL A 625 -27.69 27.41 56.74
N LYS A 626 -26.40 27.11 56.87
CA LYS A 626 -25.32 28.08 57.00
C LYS A 626 -24.54 28.11 55.69
N THR A 627 -24.60 29.23 54.99
CA THR A 627 -23.96 29.39 53.69
C THR A 627 -23.04 30.59 53.66
N GLY A 628 -21.98 30.56 52.83
CA GLY A 628 -21.12 31.72 52.60
C GLY A 628 -21.80 32.79 51.75
N VAL A 629 -22.61 32.38 50.77
CA VAL A 629 -23.41 33.25 49.90
C VAL A 629 -24.83 32.72 49.80
N LEU A 630 -25.82 33.61 49.88
CA LEU A 630 -27.23 33.33 49.60
C LEU A 630 -27.68 34.25 48.46
N ASP A 631 -28.12 33.66 47.35
CA ASP A 631 -28.64 34.34 46.16
C ASP A 631 -30.10 33.96 45.88
#